data_AF-A0A4Q7FXK3-F1
#
_entry.id   AF-A0A4Q7FXK3-F1
#
_cell.length_a   1.000
_cell.length_b   1.000
_cell.length_c   1.000
_cell.angle_alpha   90.00
_cell.angle_beta   90.00
_cell.angle_gamma   90.00
#
_symmetry.space_group_name_H-M   'P 1'
#
loop_
_entity.id
_entity.type
_entity.pdbx_description
1 polymer ?
#
loop_
_entity_poly.entity_id
_entity_poly.type
_entity_poly.pdbx_seq_one_letter_code
_entity_poly.pdbx_strand_id
1 'polypeptide(L)'
;MLDFAAQYEAFRRRDPAWDGLVFVAVKTTGVYCRPVCPVRTPLSRNVRFYRSAAAAEHAGFRPCLRSRPEAAPFCPAWKGTRTTVERALG
;
A
#
# COMPACT_ATOMS: atom_id res chain seq x y z
N MET A 1 -6.19 22.13 2.23
CA MET A 1 -5.57 21.45 1.08
C MET A 1 -4.49 20.55 1.66
N LEU A 2 -4.56 19.22 1.49
CA LEU A 2 -3.56 18.34 2.11
C LEU A 2 -2.27 18.39 1.27
N ASP A 3 -1.19 18.87 1.87
CA ASP A 3 0.10 19.04 1.18
C ASP A 3 0.69 17.70 0.76
N PHE A 4 1.12 17.60 -0.49
CA PHE A 4 1.81 16.43 -1.03
C PHE A 4 3.04 16.05 -0.19
N ALA A 5 3.77 17.06 0.31
CA ALA A 5 4.93 16.84 1.17
C ALA A 5 4.55 16.13 2.49
N ALA A 6 3.43 16.52 3.12
CA ALA A 6 2.95 15.87 4.34
C ALA A 6 2.52 14.43 4.09
N GLN A 7 1.81 14.17 2.99
CA GLN A 7 1.42 12.80 2.59
C GLN A 7 2.65 11.93 2.28
N TYR A 8 3.67 12.51 1.63
CA TYR A 8 4.91 11.82 1.32
C TYR A 8 5.75 11.53 2.56
N GLU A 9 5.84 12.46 3.51
CA GLU A 9 6.50 12.21 4.80
C GLU A 9 5.75 11.17 5.64
N ALA A 10 4.42 11.22 5.69
CA ALA A 10 3.61 10.18 6.34
C ALA A 10 3.84 8.81 5.70
N PHE A 11 3.92 8.75 4.37
CA PHE A 11 4.26 7.55 3.63
C PHE A 11 5.70 7.06 3.91
N ARG A 12 6.68 7.97 3.98
CA ARG A 12 8.06 7.64 4.37
C ARG A 12 8.14 7.07 5.78
N ARG A 13 7.34 7.63 6.71
CA ARG A 13 7.24 7.19 8.11
C ARG A 13 6.40 5.92 8.27
N ARG A 14 5.67 5.50 7.24
CA ARG A 14 4.77 4.33 7.24
C ARG A 14 3.70 4.44 8.32
N ASP A 15 3.12 5.63 8.44
CA ASP A 15 2.15 5.92 9.48
C ASP A 15 0.83 5.15 9.25
N PRO A 16 0.43 4.23 10.15
CA PRO A 16 -0.80 3.47 10.01
C PRO A 16 -2.06 4.33 10.16
N ALA A 17 -1.96 5.55 10.70
CA ALA A 17 -3.09 6.48 10.74
C ALA A 17 -3.61 6.85 9.34
N TRP A 18 -2.75 6.70 8.31
CA TRP A 18 -3.08 6.96 6.92
C TRP A 18 -3.53 5.70 6.15
N ASP A 19 -3.49 4.53 6.79
CA ASP A 19 -3.93 3.28 6.17
C ASP A 19 -5.44 3.35 5.86
N GLY A 20 -5.81 3.14 4.60
CA GLY A 20 -7.20 3.24 4.14
C GLY A 20 -7.71 4.67 3.89
N LEU A 21 -7.01 5.71 4.36
CA LEU A 21 -7.33 7.11 4.04
C LEU A 21 -6.73 7.56 2.71
N VAL A 22 -5.53 7.07 2.40
CA VAL A 22 -4.80 7.40 1.17
C VAL A 22 -4.16 6.16 0.58
N PHE A 23 -4.09 6.14 -0.74
CA PHE A 23 -3.44 5.11 -1.54
C PHE A 23 -2.29 5.75 -2.32
N VAL A 24 -1.15 5.08 -2.33
CA VAL A 24 0.09 5.57 -2.95
C VAL A 24 0.29 4.85 -4.26
N ALA A 25 0.16 5.57 -5.36
CA ALA A 25 0.39 5.07 -6.71
C ALA A 25 1.80 5.44 -7.19
N VAL A 26 2.53 4.45 -7.68
CA VAL A 26 3.89 4.59 -8.17
C VAL A 26 3.88 4.55 -9.69
N LYS A 27 4.17 5.68 -10.33
CA LYS A 27 4.17 5.84 -11.80
C LYS A 27 5.14 4.90 -12.50
N THR A 28 6.31 4.66 -11.90
CA THR A 28 7.37 3.84 -12.51
C THR A 28 7.00 2.37 -12.60
N THR A 29 6.20 1.85 -11.67
CA THR A 29 5.76 0.45 -11.66
C THR A 29 4.33 0.29 -12.14
N GLY A 30 3.54 1.37 -12.22
CA GLY A 30 2.11 1.30 -12.50
C GLY A 30 1.32 0.59 -11.40
N VAL A 31 1.83 0.61 -10.17
CA VAL A 31 1.25 -0.11 -9.02
C VAL A 31 0.85 0.87 -7.94
N TYR A 32 -0.32 0.68 -7.31
CA TYR A 32 -0.71 1.38 -6.10
C TYR A 32 -0.66 0.49 -4.86
N CYS A 33 -0.26 1.06 -3.73
CA CYS A 33 -0.07 0.38 -2.46
C CYS A 33 -0.62 1.20 -1.28
N ARG A 34 -0.71 0.55 -0.12
CA ARG A 34 -1.02 1.20 1.15
C ARG A 34 0.19 1.94 1.71
N PRO A 35 0.02 3.02 2.50
CA PRO A 35 1.14 3.79 3.03
C PRO A 35 2.01 3.01 4.01
N VAL A 36 1.47 1.95 4.62
CA VAL A 36 2.21 1.04 5.51
C VAL A 36 3.04 -0.03 4.78
N CYS A 37 3.03 -0.03 3.44
CA CYS A 37 3.70 -1.07 2.66
C CYS A 37 5.21 -1.10 2.95
N PRO A 38 5.82 -2.26 3.21
CA PRO A 38 7.26 -2.36 3.51
C PRO A 38 8.17 -2.14 2.28
N VAL A 39 7.58 -1.84 1.13
CA VAL A 39 8.31 -1.63 -0.12
C VAL A 39 9.16 -0.36 0.00
N ARG A 40 10.33 -0.36 -0.65
CA ARG A 40 11.22 0.80 -0.69
C ARG A 40 10.44 2.02 -1.19
N THR A 41 10.47 3.10 -0.41
CA THR A 41 9.80 4.35 -0.79
C THR A 41 10.39 4.86 -2.12
N PRO A 42 9.58 4.96 -3.19
CA PRO A 42 10.03 5.54 -4.45
C PRO A 42 10.19 7.05 -4.30
N LEU A 43 10.96 7.65 -5.19
CA LEU A 43 11.15 9.10 -5.23
C LEU A 43 9.81 9.82 -5.39
N SER A 44 9.63 10.92 -4.65
CA SER A 44 8.43 11.76 -4.64
C SER A 44 7.90 12.10 -6.04
N ARG A 45 8.79 12.41 -7.00
CA ARG A 45 8.41 12.70 -8.41
C ARG A 45 7.60 11.58 -9.09
N ASN A 46 7.83 10.35 -8.68
CA ASN A 46 7.22 9.14 -9.24
C ASN A 46 6.02 8.65 -8.44
N VAL A 47 5.64 9.38 -7.38
CA VAL A 47 4.53 9.02 -6.50
C VAL A 47 3.33 9.94 -6.77
N ARG A 48 2.13 9.36 -6.71
CA ARG A 48 0.84 10.08 -6.67
C ARG A 48 0.00 9.51 -5.54
N PHE A 49 -0.76 10.38 -4.89
CA PHE A 49 -1.69 9.97 -3.84
C PHE A 49 -3.11 10.00 -4.36
N TYR A 50 -3.89 8.97 -4.03
CA TYR A 50 -5.30 8.82 -4.35
C TYR A 50 -6.09 8.65 -3.04
N ARG A 51 -7.34 9.13 -3.01
CA ARG A 51 -8.22 9.01 -1.83
C ARG A 51 -8.88 7.64 -1.69
N SER A 52 -8.90 6.85 -2.77
CA SER A 52 -9.51 5.52 -2.78
C SER A 52 -8.77 4.60 -3.75
N ALA A 53 -8.85 3.29 -3.50
CA ALA A 53 -8.35 2.26 -4.40
C ALA A 53 -9.01 2.37 -5.79
N ALA A 54 -10.33 2.56 -5.82
CA ALA A 54 -11.08 2.73 -7.06
C ALA A 54 -10.58 3.91 -7.92
N ALA A 55 -10.18 5.03 -7.30
CA ALA A 55 -9.61 6.16 -8.05
C ALA A 55 -8.23 5.84 -8.64
N ALA A 56 -7.43 5.01 -7.96
CA ALA A 56 -6.15 4.54 -8.49
C ALA A 56 -6.34 3.53 -9.63
N GLU A 57 -7.30 2.61 -9.49
CA GLU A 57 -7.65 1.64 -10.54
C GLU A 57 -8.19 2.34 -11.79
N HIS A 58 -9.07 3.32 -11.62
CA HIS A 58 -9.61 4.11 -12.73
C HIS A 58 -8.52 4.94 -13.44
N ALA A 59 -7.45 5.29 -12.72
CA ALA A 59 -6.26 5.91 -13.29
C ALA A 59 -5.29 4.90 -13.96
N GLY A 60 -5.64 3.61 -14.01
CA GLY A 60 -4.85 2.57 -14.67
C GLY A 60 -3.75 1.93 -13.81
N PHE A 61 -3.75 2.17 -12.50
CA PHE A 61 -2.79 1.54 -11.58
C PHE A 61 -3.30 0.19 -11.10
N ARG A 62 -2.40 -0.79 -11.00
CA ARG A 62 -2.72 -2.14 -10.49
C ARG A 62 -2.48 -2.23 -8.98
N PRO A 63 -3.24 -3.05 -8.24
CA PRO A 63 -3.00 -3.23 -6.82
C PRO A 63 -1.66 -3.91 -6.54
N CYS A 64 -1.00 -3.50 -5.45
CA CYS A 64 0.25 -4.10 -5.03
C CYS A 64 0.03 -5.49 -4.41
N LEU A 65 0.61 -6.52 -5.04
CA LEU A 65 0.56 -7.90 -4.56
C LEU A 65 1.21 -8.14 -3.19
N ARG A 66 2.02 -7.20 -2.69
CA ARG A 66 2.68 -7.27 -1.36
C ARG A 66 1.86 -6.65 -0.24
N SER A 67 1.26 -5.48 -0.48
CA SER A 67 0.39 -4.83 0.52
C SER A 67 -1.06 -5.30 0.43
N ARG A 68 -1.43 -6.00 -0.66
CA ARG A 68 -2.77 -6.53 -0.99
C ARG A 68 -3.84 -5.62 -0.38
N PRO A 69 -3.99 -4.38 -0.87
CA PRO A 69 -4.98 -3.44 -0.34
C PRO A 69 -6.40 -4.01 -0.40
N GLU A 70 -6.65 -4.98 -1.30
CA GLU A 70 -7.90 -5.75 -1.39
C GLU A 70 -8.10 -6.79 -0.27
N ALA A 71 -7.02 -7.21 0.42
CA ALA A 71 -7.08 -8.06 1.60
C ALA A 71 -7.13 -7.16 2.84
N ALA A 72 -8.35 -6.83 3.25
CA ALA A 72 -8.69 -6.20 4.52
C ALA A 72 -7.91 -6.82 5.71
N PRO A 73 -7.72 -6.09 6.83
CA PRO A 73 -6.87 -6.47 7.99
C PRO A 73 -7.19 -7.84 8.65
N PHE A 74 -8.25 -8.52 8.23
CA PHE A 74 -8.66 -9.84 8.75
C PHE A 74 -8.19 -11.03 7.92
N CYS A 75 -7.52 -10.82 6.77
CA CYS A 75 -6.96 -11.93 6.01
C CYS A 75 -5.51 -12.22 6.44
N PRO A 76 -5.18 -13.44 6.91
CA PRO A 76 -3.84 -13.82 7.39
C PRO A 76 -2.77 -13.88 6.28
N ALA A 77 -3.04 -13.36 5.08
CA ALA A 77 -2.10 -13.30 3.97
C ALA A 77 -0.83 -12.47 4.29
N TRP A 78 -0.87 -11.64 5.34
CA TRP A 78 0.30 -10.97 5.90
C TRP A 78 1.34 -11.95 6.50
N LYS A 79 0.94 -13.18 6.87
CA LYS A 79 1.84 -14.18 7.47
C LYS A 79 2.79 -14.85 6.47
N GLY A 80 2.67 -14.61 5.16
CA GLY A 80 3.52 -15.28 4.16
C GLY A 80 3.55 -16.79 4.38
N THR A 81 4.74 -17.40 4.46
CA THR A 81 4.95 -18.85 4.69
C THR A 81 4.55 -19.37 6.08
N ARG A 82 4.21 -18.50 7.04
CA ARG A 82 3.86 -18.92 8.41
C ARG A 82 2.58 -19.76 8.46
N THR A 83 1.66 -19.57 7.50
CA THR A 83 0.44 -20.37 7.38
C THR A 83 0.72 -21.81 6.95
N THR A 84 1.83 -22.05 6.23
CA THR A 84 2.28 -23.41 5.89
C THR A 84 2.88 -24.11 7.10
N VAL A 85 3.65 -23.38 7.92
CA VAL A 85 4.25 -23.91 9.14
C VAL A 85 3.19 -24.21 10.21
N GLU A 86 2.19 -23.34 10.38
CA GLU A 86 1.10 -23.55 11.36
C GLU A 86 0.21 -24.76 11.01
N ARG A 87 0.06 -25.12 9.72
CA ARG A 87 -0.66 -26.33 9.30
C ARG A 87 0.16 -27.61 9.40
N ALA A 88 1.49 -27.52 9.40
CA ALA A 88 2.38 -28.67 9.50
C ALA A 88 2.61 -29.13 10.95
N LEU A 89 2.30 -28.28 11.92
CA LEU A 89 2.43 -28.54 13.36
C LEU A 89 1.10 -28.92 14.03
N GLY A 90 0.02 -29.05 13.24
CA GLY A 90 -1.31 -29.44 13.69
C GLY A 90 -1.61 -30.90 13.41
#